data_AF-A0A3M1NTV7-F1
#
_entry.id   AF-A0A3M1NTV7-F1
#
_cell.length_a   1.000
_cell.length_b   1.000
_cell.length_c   1.000
_cell.angle_alpha   90.00
_cell.angle_beta   90.00
_cell.angle_gamma   90.00
#
_symmetry.space_group_name_H-M   'P 1'
#
loop_
_entity.id
_entity.type
_entity.pdbx_description
1 polymer ?
#
loop_
_entity_poly.entity_id
_entity_poly.type
_entity_poly.pdbx_seq_one_letter_code
_entity_poly.pdbx_strand_id
1 'polypeptide(L)' 'MVFTAKNYRLLLLGVVIVVIGYVLMRIENEVDGFISLYIAPLLILGGYLEVIYAILWRPAEVREAAS' A
#
# COMPACT_ATOMS: atom_id res chain seq x y z
N MET A 1 -16.67 14.44 5.09
CA MET A 1 -15.69 14.43 3.98
C MET A 1 -15.01 13.08 3.96
N VAL A 2 -14.83 12.45 2.80
CA VAL A 2 -14.26 11.08 2.66
C VAL A 2 -12.75 11.01 3.05
N PHE A 3 -12.21 12.13 3.53
CA PHE A 3 -10.78 12.39 3.65
C PHE A 3 -10.43 12.91 5.04
N THR A 4 -10.48 12.03 6.04
CA THR A 4 -9.82 12.30 7.31
C THR A 4 -8.31 12.10 7.12
N ALA A 5 -7.47 12.92 7.76
CA ALA A 5 -5.99 12.87 7.64
C ALA A 5 -5.41 11.45 7.87
N LYS A 6 -6.12 10.59 8.59
CA LYS A 6 -5.77 9.18 8.81
C LYS A 6 -5.82 8.33 7.54
N ASN A 7 -6.82 8.48 6.67
CA ASN A 7 -6.93 7.69 5.44
C ASN A 7 -5.80 8.04 4.45
N TYR A 8 -5.41 9.31 4.38
CA TYR A 8 -4.26 9.73 3.57
C TYR A 8 -2.93 9.16 4.09
N ARG A 9 -2.78 8.97 5.40
CA ARG A 9 -1.61 8.30 5.98
C ARG A 9 -1.55 6.82 5.62
N LEU A 10 -2.69 6.12 5.66
CA LEU A 10 -2.78 4.70 5.23
C LEU A 10 -2.49 4.56 3.73
N LEU A 11 -3.05 5.45 2.91
CA LEU A 11 -2.76 5.49 1.48
C LEU A 11 -1.26 5.71 1.22
N LEU A 12 -0.65 6.69 1.90
CA LEU A 12 0.78 6.98 1.78
C LEU A 12 1.64 5.80 2.21
N LEU A 13 1.25 5.10 3.28
CA LEU A 13 1.94 3.90 3.74
C LEU A 13 1.97 2.83 2.64
N GLY A 14 0.83 2.54 2.02
CA GLY A 14 0.74 1.58 0.92
C GLY A 14 1.64 1.96 -0.27
N VAL A 15 1.66 3.23 -0.66
CA VAL A 15 2.55 3.74 -1.73
C VAL A 15 4.02 3.60 -1.35
N VAL A 16 4.40 3.93 -0.12
CA VAL A 16 5.78 3.79 0.37
C VAL A 16 6.24 2.33 0.32
N ILE A 17 5.37 1.38 0.69
CA ILE A 17 5.68 -0.06 0.60
C ILE A 17 5.96 -0.49 -0.84
N VAL A 18 5.15 -0.04 -1.81
CA VAL A 18 5.39 -0.32 -3.24
C VAL A 18 6.74 0.25 -3.69
N VAL A 19 7.03 1.51 -3.31
CA VAL A 19 8.31 2.15 -3.64
C VAL A 19 9.49 1.37 -3.04
N ILE A 20 9.39 0.92 -1.79
CA ILE A 20 10.42 0.09 -1.14
C ILE A 20 10.63 -1.20 -1.93
N GLY A 21 9.58 -1.88 -2.39
CA GLY A 21 9.69 -3.07 -3.23
C GLY A 21 10.56 -2.83 -4.47
N TYR A 22 10.30 -1.75 -5.22
CA TYR A 22 11.10 -1.40 -6.39
C TYR A 22 12.53 -0.92 -6.05
N VAL A 23 12.71 -0.21 -4.94
CA VAL A 23 14.04 0.21 -4.47
C VAL A 23 14.90 -1.00 -4.12
N LEU A 24 14.32 -2.01 -3.47
CA LEU A 24 15.02 -3.25 -3.15
C LEU A 24 15.46 -4.01 -4.41
N MET A 25 14.60 -4.10 -5.44
CA MET A 25 14.99 -4.67 -6.74
C MET A 25 16.18 -3.92 -7.34
N ARG A 26 16.17 -2.59 -7.26
CA ARG A 26 17.26 -1.76 -7.79
C ARG A 26 18.56 -1.92 -7.01
N ILE A 27 18.49 -2.10 -5.69
CA ILE A 27 19.64 -2.33 -4.82
C ILE A 27 20.25 -3.70 -5.09
N GLU A 28 19.43 -4.74 -5.22
CA GLU A 28 19.91 -6.09 -5.55
C GLU A 28 20.53 -6.12 -6.96
N ASN A 29 19.94 -5.39 -7.91
CA ASN A 29 20.44 -5.24 -9.29
C ASN A 29 20.61 -6.57 -10.04
N GLU A 30 19.91 -7.61 -9.61
CA GLU A 30 19.94 -8.93 -10.21
C GLU A 30 18.50 -9.38 -10.43
N VAL A 31 18.14 -9.65 -11.68
CA VAL A 31 16.73 -9.96 -12.04
C VAL A 31 16.36 -11.32 -11.48
N ASP A 32 17.30 -12.26 -11.48
CA ASP A 32 17.13 -13.60 -10.93
C ASP A 32 17.53 -13.68 -9.44
N GLY A 33 17.70 -12.52 -8.80
CA GLY A 33 18.05 -12.39 -7.40
C GLY A 33 16.89 -12.79 -6.49
N PHE A 34 17.21 -13.31 -5.31
CA PHE A 34 16.21 -13.79 -4.36
C PHE A 34 15.25 -12.67 -3.92
N ILE A 35 15.74 -11.45 -3.74
CA ILE A 35 14.92 -10.30 -3.33
C ILE A 35 13.98 -9.93 -4.48
N SER A 36 14.47 -9.86 -5.71
CA SER A 36 13.72 -9.45 -6.88
C SER A 36 12.67 -10.48 -7.31
N LEU A 37 12.96 -11.77 -7.16
CA LEU A 37 12.03 -12.85 -7.51
C LEU A 37 10.97 -13.11 -6.44
N TYR A 38 11.30 -12.98 -5.15
CA TYR A 38 10.40 -13.42 -4.07
C TYR A 38 9.95 -12.29 -3.15
N ILE A 39 10.86 -11.43 -2.71
CA ILE A 39 10.57 -10.43 -1.67
C ILE A 39 9.86 -9.20 -2.26
N ALA A 40 10.38 -8.67 -3.38
CA ALA A 40 9.84 -7.49 -4.02
C ALA A 40 8.40 -7.70 -4.54
N PRO A 41 8.03 -8.82 -5.20
CA PRO A 41 6.66 -9.04 -5.63
C PRO A 41 5.68 -9.11 -4.46
N LEU A 42 6.06 -9.73 -3.34
CA LEU A 42 5.22 -9.80 -2.14
C LEU A 42 5.05 -8.43 -1.47
N LEU A 43 6.11 -7.63 -1.41
CA LEU A 43 6.04 -6.25 -0.91
C LEU A 43 5.14 -5.38 -1.79
N ILE A 44 5.32 -5.42 -3.11
CA ILE A 44 4.52 -4.63 -4.06
C ILE A 44 3.04 -5.06 -3.97
N LEU A 45 2.77 -6.37 -3.92
CA LEU A 45 1.41 -6.88 -3.72
C LEU A 45 0.81 -6.40 -2.40
N GLY A 46 1.56 -6.49 -1.30
CA GLY A 46 1.13 -6.00 0.01
C GLY A 46 0.85 -4.50 0.01
N GLY A 47 1.68 -3.70 -0.67
CA GLY A 47 1.47 -2.27 -0.84
C GLY A 47 0.19 -1.95 -1.62
N TYR A 48 -0.12 -2.70 -2.68
CA TYR A 48 -1.39 -2.55 -3.40
C TYR A 48 -2.60 -2.94 -2.54
N LEU A 49 -2.52 -4.03 -1.79
CA LEU A 49 -3.58 -4.44 -0.87
C LEU A 49 -3.82 -3.38 0.21
N GLU A 50 -2.77 -2.76 0.74
CA GLU A 50 -2.87 -1.65 1.70
C GLU A 50 -3.51 -0.42 1.06
N VAL A 51 -3.15 -0.05 -0.17
CA VAL A 51 -3.81 1.05 -0.90
C VAL A 51 -5.29 0.77 -1.08
N ILE A 52 -5.66 -0.45 -1.49
CA ILE A 52 -7.06 -0.86 -1.65
C ILE A 52 -7.79 -0.75 -0.30
N TYR A 53 -7.19 -1.26 0.77
CA TYR A 53 -7.74 -1.17 2.12
C TYR A 53 -7.93 0.28 2.56
N ALA A 54 -6.94 1.15 2.35
CA ALA A 54 -7.01 2.57 2.69
C ALA A 54 -8.13 3.32 1.95
N ILE A 55 -8.40 2.93 0.69
CA ILE A 55 -9.48 3.50 -0.13
C ILE A 55 -10.85 2.97 0.33
N LEU A 56 -10.95 1.67 0.60
CA LEU A 56 -12.19 1.03 1.03
C LEU A 56 -12.57 1.38 2.47
N TRP A 57 -11.59 1.74 3.31
CA TRP A 57 -11.80 2.14 4.69
C TRP A 57 -12.56 3.46 4.76
N ARG A 58 -13.88 3.37 4.97
CA ARG A 58 -14.73 4.52 5.28
C ARG A 58 -14.77 4.73 6.79
N PRO A 59 -14.48 5.95 7.31
CA PRO A 59 -14.75 6.26 8.71
C PRO A 59 -16.26 6.10 8.99
N ALA A 60 -16.58 5.68 10.22
CA ALA A 60 -17.92 5.23 10.65
C ALA A 60 -19.05 6.26 10.47
N GLU A 61 -18.75 7.53 10.16
CA GLU A 61 -19.73 8.61 9.98
C GLU A 61 -20.68 8.40 8.78
N VAL A 62 -20.36 7.52 7.82
CA VAL A 62 -21.29 7.20 6.72
C VAL A 62 -22.43 6.26 7.17
N ARG A 63 -22.33 5.60 8.34
CA ARG A 63 -23.43 4.77 8.86
C ARG A 63 -24.62 5.57 9.39
N GLU A 64 -24.43 6.83 9.78
CA GLU A 64 -25.48 7.68 10.37
C GLU A 64 -26.25 8.49 9.32
N ALA A 65 -25.67 8.71 8.13
CA ALA A 65 -26.35 9.35 6.99
C ALA A 65 -27.23 8.40 6.17
N ALA A 66 -27.27 7.10 6.54
CA ALA A 66 -28.08 6.07 5.88
C ALA A 66 -29.16 5.47 6.81
N SER A 67 -29.36 6.05 8.00
CA SER A 67 -30.38 5.69 8.99
C SER A 67 -31.37 6.82 9.22
#